data_AF-A0A1A9C0P9-F1
#
_entry.id   AF-A0A1A9C0P9-F1
#
_cell.length_a   1.000
_cell.length_b   1.000
_cell.length_c   1.000
_cell.angle_alpha   90.00
_cell.angle_beta   90.00
_cell.angle_gamma   90.00
#
_symmetry.space_group_name_H-M   'P 1'
#
loop_
_entity.id
_entity.type
_entity.pdbx_description
1 polymer ?
#
loop_
_entity_poly.entity_id
_entity_poly.type
_entity_poly.pdbx_seq_one_letter_code
_entity_poly.pdbx_strand_id
1 'polypeptide(L)'
;MTDILTAARAEALFSSDLVTGSAPTRAEIASAIRRAIRRHGGSLGCAGTLARAYGEQPETAVPRMRWALSQVRSAYPRRRV
;
A
#
# COMPACT_ATOMS: atom_id res chain seq x y z
N MET A 1 -6.26 -2.24 -15.01
CA MET A 1 -5.68 -0.90 -14.83
C MET A 1 -5.88 -0.43 -13.40
N THR A 2 -4.84 -0.15 -12.62
CA THR A 2 -4.96 0.43 -11.26
C THR A 2 -5.08 1.94 -11.40
N ASP A 3 -6.10 2.57 -10.82
CA ASP A 3 -6.19 4.04 -10.83
C ASP A 3 -5.16 4.67 -9.86
N ILE A 4 -4.86 5.94 -10.07
CA ILE A 4 -3.85 6.69 -9.30
C ILE A 4 -4.11 6.61 -7.80
N LEU A 5 -5.38 6.67 -7.36
CA LEU A 5 -5.72 6.64 -5.95
C LEU A 5 -5.53 5.24 -5.34
N THR A 6 -5.87 4.19 -6.08
CA THR A 6 -5.58 2.80 -5.68
C THR A 6 -4.07 2.56 -5.61
N ALA A 7 -3.28 3.10 -6.53
CA ALA A 7 -1.82 2.99 -6.50
C ALA A 7 -1.23 3.68 -5.26
N ALA A 8 -1.59 4.95 -5.02
CA ALA A 8 -1.11 5.70 -3.85
C ALA A 8 -1.49 5.05 -2.51
N ARG A 9 -2.70 4.46 -2.42
CA ARG A 9 -3.11 3.70 -1.23
C ARG A 9 -2.30 2.43 -1.05
N ALA A 10 -1.97 1.73 -2.15
CA ALA A 10 -1.17 0.50 -2.09
C ALA A 10 0.29 0.81 -1.71
N GLU A 11 0.87 1.89 -2.23
CA GLU A 11 2.20 2.40 -1.84
C GLU A 11 2.26 2.74 -0.34
N ALA A 12 1.25 3.42 0.19
CA ALA A 12 1.17 3.70 1.61
C ALA A 12 0.95 2.43 2.45
N LEU A 13 0.17 1.46 1.96
CA LEU A 13 -0.03 0.20 2.68
C LEU A 13 1.23 -0.68 2.64
N PHE A 14 2.00 -0.62 1.55
CA PHE A 14 3.30 -1.27 1.39
C PHE A 14 4.30 -0.78 2.45
N SER A 15 4.33 0.52 2.72
CA SER A 15 5.21 1.12 3.73
C SER A 15 4.67 1.05 5.16
N SER A 16 3.51 0.42 5.38
CA SER A 16 2.94 0.22 6.71
C SER A 16 3.53 -1.00 7.44
N ASP A 17 3.32 -1.04 8.76
CA ASP A 17 3.76 -2.14 9.62
C ASP A 17 2.80 -3.36 9.59
N LEU A 18 1.83 -3.41 8.66
CA LEU A 18 0.94 -4.57 8.54
C LEU A 18 1.67 -5.78 7.94
N VAL A 19 1.45 -6.94 8.55
CA VAL A 19 2.06 -8.21 8.16
C VAL A 19 1.52 -8.69 6.83
N THR A 20 2.42 -9.06 5.91
CA THR A 20 2.04 -9.66 4.63
C THR A 20 1.37 -11.00 4.85
N GLY A 21 0.24 -11.24 4.18
CA GLY A 21 -0.57 -12.47 4.34
C GLY A 21 -1.63 -12.37 5.44
N SER A 22 -1.64 -11.32 6.26
CA SER A 22 -2.76 -11.04 7.16
C SER A 22 -4.02 -10.60 6.38
N ALA A 23 -5.17 -10.71 7.03
CA ALA A 23 -6.48 -10.28 6.52
C ALA A 23 -7.03 -9.08 7.31
N PRO A 24 -6.41 -7.90 7.21
CA PRO A 24 -6.83 -6.71 7.96
C PRO A 24 -8.20 -6.22 7.49
N THR A 25 -8.97 -5.70 8.43
CA THR A 25 -10.25 -5.04 8.17
C THR A 25 -10.04 -3.73 7.39
N ARG A 26 -11.11 -3.25 6.76
CA ARG A 26 -11.11 -1.96 6.05
C ARG A 26 -10.67 -0.79 6.95
N ALA A 27 -11.04 -0.80 8.23
CA ALA A 27 -10.69 0.23 9.19
C ALA A 27 -9.17 0.22 9.50
N GLU A 28 -8.59 -0.97 9.66
CA GLU A 28 -7.15 -1.15 9.89
C GLU A 28 -6.34 -0.74 8.67
N ILE A 29 -6.77 -1.11 7.46
CA ILE A 29 -6.17 -0.67 6.21
C ILE A 29 -6.18 0.86 6.11
N ALA A 30 -7.33 1.49 6.37
CA ALA A 30 -7.44 2.95 6.32
C ALA A 30 -6.58 3.65 7.38
N SER A 31 -6.42 3.05 8.56
CA SER A 31 -5.55 3.55 9.63
C SER A 31 -4.07 3.40 9.29
N ALA A 32 -3.69 2.24 8.75
CA ALA A 32 -2.33 1.96 8.30
C ALA A 32 -1.89 2.91 7.19
N ILE A 33 -2.74 3.14 6.17
CA ILE A 33 -2.48 4.12 5.10
C ILE A 33 -2.26 5.51 5.66
N ARG A 34 -3.15 5.98 6.56
CA ARG A 34 -3.02 7.32 7.17
C ARG A 34 -1.72 7.45 7.98
N ARG A 35 -1.34 6.42 8.74
CA ARG A 35 -0.09 6.40 9.52
C ARG A 35 1.13 6.43 8.61
N ALA A 36 1.15 5.60 7.56
CA ALA A 36 2.23 5.55 6.60
C ALA A 36 2.43 6.90 5.88
N ILE A 37 1.34 7.51 5.39
CA ILE A 37 1.39 8.83 4.75
C ILE A 37 1.99 9.87 5.71
N ARG A 38 1.59 9.89 6.98
CA ARG A 38 2.19 10.80 7.97
C ARG A 38 3.65 10.51 8.24
N ARG A 39 4.03 9.23 8.38
CA ARG A 39 5.40 8.79 8.68
C ARG A 39 6.38 9.14 7.55
N HIS A 40 5.92 9.04 6.30
CA HIS A 40 6.75 9.26 5.12
C HIS A 40 6.58 10.65 4.49
N GLY A 41 5.86 11.58 5.14
CA GLY A 41 5.71 12.95 4.64
C GLY A 41 4.85 13.08 3.37
N GLY A 42 3.91 12.15 3.14
CA GLY A 42 3.01 12.18 1.99
C GLY A 42 2.99 10.89 1.17
N SER A 43 2.18 10.88 0.11
CA SER A 43 2.15 9.78 -0.87
C SER A 43 3.48 9.64 -1.62
N LEU A 44 4.12 10.76 -1.97
CA LEU A 44 5.41 10.75 -2.67
C LEU A 44 6.52 10.10 -1.83
N GLY A 45 6.54 10.31 -0.52
CA GLY A 45 7.52 9.61 0.33
C GLY A 45 7.24 8.12 0.49
N CYS A 46 5.97 7.70 0.40
CA CYS A 46 5.61 6.29 0.30
C CYS A 46 6.09 5.69 -1.03
N ALA A 47 5.91 6.41 -2.15
CA ALA A 47 6.43 6.01 -3.46
C ALA A 47 7.97 5.91 -3.47
N GLY A 48 8.68 6.84 -2.82
CA GLY A 48 10.13 6.77 -2.66
C GLY A 48 10.58 5.56 -1.83
N THR A 49 9.84 5.22 -0.77
CA THR A 49 10.09 4.02 0.04
C THR A 49 9.90 2.74 -0.78
N LEU A 50 8.86 2.70 -1.62
CA LEU A 50 8.63 1.61 -2.56
C LEU A 50 9.78 1.49 -3.57
N ALA A 51 10.17 2.59 -4.21
CA ALA A 51 11.25 2.61 -5.20
C ALA A 51 12.58 2.12 -4.62
N ARG A 52 12.92 2.57 -3.41
CA ARG A 52 14.11 2.10 -2.69
C ARG A 52 14.05 0.60 -2.43
N ALA A 53 12.92 0.08 -1.91
CA ALA A 53 12.77 -1.35 -1.62
C ALA A 53 12.89 -2.22 -2.89
N TYR A 54 12.41 -1.73 -4.03
CA TYR A 54 12.58 -2.42 -5.31
C TYR A 54 14.02 -2.42 -5.83
N GLY A 55 14.81 -1.38 -5.49
CA GLY A 55 16.23 -1.33 -5.83
C GLY A 55 17.11 -2.18 -4.91
N GLU A 56 16.77 -2.24 -3.61
CA GLU A 56 17.55 -2.98 -2.60
C GLU A 56 17.19 -4.47 -2.56
N GLN A 57 15.90 -4.79 -2.57
CA GLN A 57 15.43 -6.16 -2.37
C GLN A 57 14.13 -6.45 -3.12
N PRO A 58 14.19 -6.57 -4.46
CA PRO A 58 13.00 -6.77 -5.29
C PRO A 58 12.23 -8.06 -4.94
N GLU A 59 12.90 -9.11 -4.49
CA GLU A 59 12.31 -10.40 -4.15
C GLU A 59 11.36 -10.34 -2.94
N THR A 60 11.57 -9.39 -2.02
CA THR A 60 10.66 -9.14 -0.88
C THR A 60 9.66 -8.04 -1.20
N ALA A 61 10.05 -7.03 -1.98
CA ALA A 61 9.20 -5.92 -2.35
C ALA A 61 8.03 -6.35 -3.25
N VAL A 62 8.26 -7.23 -4.23
CA VAL A 62 7.22 -7.66 -5.16
C VAL A 62 6.05 -8.39 -4.46
N PRO A 63 6.28 -9.42 -3.62
CA PRO A 63 5.21 -10.05 -2.86
C PRO A 63 4.47 -9.08 -1.93
N ARG A 64 5.19 -8.18 -1.25
CA ARG A 64 4.63 -7.15 -0.36
C ARG A 64 3.68 -6.23 -1.13
N MET A 65 4.08 -5.75 -2.30
CA MET A 65 3.27 -4.85 -3.13
C MET A 65 2.05 -5.56 -3.74
N ARG A 66 2.20 -6.82 -4.16
CA ARG A 66 1.07 -7.65 -4.62
C ARG A 66 0.02 -7.84 -3.53
N TRP A 67 0.46 -8.15 -2.30
CA TRP A 67 -0.44 -8.24 -1.16
C TRP A 67 -1.13 -6.90 -0.89
N ALA A 68 -0.38 -5.78 -0.87
CA ALA A 68 -0.94 -4.46 -0.61
C ALA A 68 -2.01 -4.06 -1.65
N LEU A 69 -1.75 -4.31 -2.93
CA LEU A 69 -2.72 -4.10 -4.01
C LEU A 69 -4.00 -4.92 -3.82
N SER A 70 -3.88 -6.18 -3.38
CA SER A 70 -5.02 -7.04 -3.11
C SER A 70 -5.88 -6.49 -1.95
N GLN A 71 -5.24 -6.09 -0.85
CA GLN A 71 -5.93 -5.50 0.31
C GLN A 71 -6.64 -4.19 -0.04
N VAL A 72 -5.98 -3.28 -0.77
CA VAL A 72 -6.58 -2.00 -1.18
C VAL A 72 -7.75 -2.22 -2.12
N ARG A 73 -7.65 -3.13 -3.09
CA ARG A 73 -8.77 -3.43 -4.00
C ARG A 73 -9.97 -4.00 -3.27
N SER A 74 -9.74 -4.84 -2.26
CA SER A 74 -10.79 -5.39 -1.41
C SER A 74 -11.45 -4.29 -0.55
N ALA A 75 -10.65 -3.42 0.07
CA ALA A 75 -11.14 -2.36 0.95
C ALA A 75 -11.83 -1.18 0.21
N TYR A 76 -11.46 -0.95 -1.05
CA TYR A 76 -11.93 0.14 -1.90
C TYR A 76 -12.37 -0.41 -3.27
N PRO A 77 -13.50 -1.13 -3.33
CA PRO A 77 -14.02 -1.61 -4.60
C PRO A 77 -14.28 -0.41 -5.52
N ARG A 78 -13.96 -0.56 -6.80
CA ARG A 78 -14.32 0.44 -7.80
C ARG A 78 -15.83 0.61 -7.79
N ARG A 79 -16.28 1.82 -7.46
CA ARG A 79 -17.68 2.20 -7.60
C ARG A 79 -17.99 2.16 -9.10
N ARG A 80 -18.78 1.18 -9.54
CA ARG A 80 -19.38 1.19 -10.89
C ARG A 80 -20.37 2.36 -10.88
N VAL A 81 -20.03 3.43 -11.57
CA VAL A 81 -20.97 4.50 -11.95
C VAL A 81 -21.53 4.11 -13.30
#